data_AF-A0A9D7ICN3-F1
#
_entry.id   AF-A0A9D7ICN3-F1
#
_cell.length_a   1.000
_cell.length_b   1.000
_cell.length_c   1.000
_cell.angle_alpha   90.00
_cell.angle_beta   90.00
_cell.angle_gamma   90.00
#
_symmetry.space_group_name_H-M   'P 1'
#
loop_
_entity.id
_entity.type
_entity.pdbx_description
1 polymer ?
#
loop_
_entity_poly.entity_id
_entity_poly.type
_entity_poly.pdbx_seq_one_letter_code
_entity_poly.pdbx_strand_id
1 'polypeptide(L)'
;MKQLRVLLTILICLSMGANAQTNSGATTASDQPIWVQMMSDENVNYFEAVEAFNSYFKTHPMPDLEVEEELMGGDLKAKEDYEKEMKRDNKSTLTEQERKSMVEREQMNYQVKRFRNWMKESKPFVQADGHILTGSERAAIWQKQQEEIKNNSFDKK
;
A
#
# COMPACT_ATOMS: atom_id res chain seq x y z
N MET A 1 -2.73 66.24 10.57
CA MET A 1 -2.50 65.41 9.38
C MET A 1 -1.09 64.79 9.32
N LYS A 2 -0.58 64.21 10.41
CA LYS A 2 0.64 63.37 10.40
C LYS A 2 0.45 62.00 11.08
N GLN A 3 -0.60 61.85 11.89
CA GLN A 3 -0.96 60.58 12.54
C GLN A 3 -1.88 59.67 11.69
N LEU A 4 -2.42 60.16 10.57
CA LEU A 4 -3.31 59.38 9.68
C LEU A 4 -2.54 58.63 8.58
N ARG A 5 -1.23 58.88 8.42
CA ARG A 5 -0.37 58.21 7.42
C ARG A 5 0.38 57.00 7.98
N VAL A 6 0.45 56.85 9.31
CA VAL A 6 1.15 55.73 9.97
C VAL A 6 0.20 54.54 10.20
N LEU A 7 -1.11 54.78 10.19
CA LEU A 7 -2.13 53.74 10.39
C LEU A 7 -2.48 52.96 9.11
N LEU A 8 -2.10 53.46 7.93
CA LEU A 8 -2.37 52.79 6.64
C LEU A 8 -1.27 51.79 6.24
N THR A 9 -0.08 51.86 6.85
CA THR A 9 1.08 51.03 6.48
C THR A 9 1.21 49.74 7.29
N ILE A 10 0.46 49.58 8.38
CA ILE A 10 0.44 48.35 9.21
C ILE A 10 -0.59 47.33 8.69
N LEU A 11 -1.52 47.73 7.82
CA LEU A 11 -2.61 46.87 7.32
C LEU A 11 -2.23 45.99 6.11
N ILE A 12 -1.00 46.12 5.58
CA ILE A 12 -0.58 45.44 4.32
C ILE A 12 0.31 44.21 4.57
N CYS A 13 0.72 43.92 5.82
CA CYS A 13 1.59 42.77 6.14
C CYS A 13 0.86 41.53 6.69
N LEU A 14 -0.47 41.43 6.55
CA LEU A 14 -1.27 40.31 7.09
C LEU A 14 -1.82 39.34 6.03
N SER A 15 -1.31 39.33 4.80
CA SER A 15 -1.80 38.44 3.74
C SER A 15 -0.74 37.48 3.20
N MET A 16 0.13 36.97 4.06
CA MET A 16 0.96 35.80 3.75
C MET A 16 0.90 34.83 4.92
N GLY A 17 -0.02 33.87 4.81
CA GLY A 17 -0.17 32.79 5.76
C GLY A 17 -1.25 31.81 5.35
N ALA A 18 -0.78 30.60 4.98
CA ALA A 18 -1.43 29.32 5.17
C ALA A 18 -2.46 28.80 4.14
N ASN A 19 -1.91 27.85 3.36
CA ASN A 19 -2.42 26.50 3.12
C ASN A 19 -3.47 26.30 2.04
N ALA A 20 -2.98 25.76 0.92
CA ALA A 20 -3.73 24.88 0.04
C ALA A 20 -4.40 23.78 0.87
N GLN A 21 -5.69 23.93 1.13
CA GLN A 21 -6.56 22.81 1.45
C GLN A 21 -7.10 22.28 0.13
N THR A 22 -6.37 21.34 -0.48
CA THR A 22 -7.00 20.40 -1.40
C THR A 22 -7.96 19.58 -0.56
N ASN A 23 -9.25 19.91 -0.65
CA ASN A 23 -10.33 19.08 -0.14
C ASN A 23 -10.33 17.75 -0.91
N SER A 24 -9.53 16.79 -0.46
CA SER A 24 -9.80 15.36 -0.68
C SER A 24 -10.86 14.92 0.34
N GLY A 25 -11.99 15.61 0.33
CA GLY A 25 -13.19 15.24 1.06
C GLY A 25 -14.05 14.33 0.20
N ALA A 26 -13.54 13.15 -0.13
CA ALA A 26 -14.35 12.04 -0.60
C ALA A 26 -14.55 11.10 0.60
N THR A 27 -15.61 11.35 1.35
CA THR A 27 -16.00 10.57 2.52
C THR A 27 -16.57 9.23 2.09
N THR A 28 -15.69 8.31 1.70
CA THR A 28 -15.79 6.85 1.89
C THR A 28 -14.37 6.27 1.90
N ALA A 29 -13.45 6.87 2.66
CA ALA A 29 -12.13 6.29 2.85
C ALA A 29 -12.25 5.18 3.91
N SER A 30 -12.15 3.93 3.47
CA SER A 30 -11.88 2.78 4.32
C SER A 30 -10.84 3.17 5.40
N ASP A 31 -11.04 2.78 6.66
CA ASP A 31 -10.10 2.97 7.81
C ASP A 31 -8.69 2.37 7.56
N GLN A 32 -8.45 1.82 6.38
CA GLN A 32 -7.21 1.19 5.97
C GLN A 32 -6.22 2.21 5.37
N PRO A 33 -4.92 2.04 5.62
CA PRO A 33 -3.87 2.86 5.00
C PRO A 33 -3.96 2.89 3.47
N ILE A 34 -3.52 4.00 2.86
CA ILE A 34 -3.57 4.22 1.40
C ILE A 34 -2.94 3.06 0.62
N TRP A 35 -1.76 2.57 1.07
CA TRP A 35 -1.07 1.45 0.41
C TRP A 35 -1.90 0.15 0.40
N VAL A 36 -2.83 -0.04 1.35
CA VAL A 36 -3.76 -1.18 1.36
C VAL A 36 -4.78 -1.06 0.23
N GLN A 37 -5.27 0.15 0.01
CA GLN A 37 -6.25 0.45 -1.04
C GLN A 37 -5.61 0.30 -2.42
N MET A 38 -4.37 0.79 -2.57
CA MET A 38 -3.57 0.72 -3.80
C MET A 38 -3.38 -0.71 -4.33
N MET A 39 -3.28 -1.73 -3.47
CA MET A 39 -3.18 -3.13 -3.93
C MET A 39 -4.40 -3.63 -4.72
N SER A 40 -5.54 -2.95 -4.60
CA SER A 40 -6.80 -3.36 -5.25
C SER A 40 -7.15 -2.47 -6.44
N ASP A 41 -6.32 -1.46 -6.72
CA ASP A 41 -6.42 -0.61 -7.89
C ASP A 41 -5.72 -1.27 -9.07
N GLU A 42 -6.43 -1.43 -10.18
CA GLU A 42 -5.93 -2.06 -11.40
C GLU A 42 -4.86 -1.21 -12.11
N ASN A 43 -4.90 0.11 -11.91
CA ASN A 43 -3.98 1.06 -12.55
C ASN A 43 -2.92 1.59 -11.57
N VAL A 44 -2.74 0.91 -10.44
CA VAL A 44 -1.77 1.33 -9.43
C VAL A 44 -0.35 1.38 -10.01
N ASN A 45 0.35 2.48 -9.76
CA ASN A 45 1.78 2.53 -10.03
C ASN A 45 2.56 1.79 -8.92
N TYR A 46 3.42 0.86 -9.34
CA TYR A 46 4.19 0.03 -8.42
C TYR A 46 5.07 0.86 -7.47
N PHE A 47 5.76 1.88 -7.99
CA PHE A 47 6.68 2.69 -7.19
C PHE A 47 5.93 3.57 -6.20
N GLU A 48 4.80 4.15 -6.61
CA GLU A 48 3.96 4.95 -5.71
C GLU A 48 3.41 4.10 -4.56
N ALA A 49 2.97 2.87 -4.84
CA ALA A 49 2.49 1.95 -3.80
C ALA A 49 3.59 1.59 -2.80
N VAL A 50 4.80 1.31 -3.28
CA VAL A 50 5.97 1.04 -2.44
C VAL A 50 6.35 2.25 -1.61
N GLU A 51 6.31 3.46 -2.18
CA GLU A 51 6.57 4.70 -1.45
C GLU A 51 5.51 4.96 -0.37
N ALA A 52 4.23 4.73 -0.67
CA ALA A 52 3.13 4.87 0.29
C ALA A 52 3.28 3.90 1.47
N PHE A 53 3.65 2.65 1.20
CA PHE A 53 3.95 1.64 2.20
C PHE A 53 5.13 2.07 3.09
N ASN A 54 6.26 2.44 2.48
CA ASN A 54 7.45 2.86 3.21
C ASN A 54 7.19 4.11 4.04
N SER A 55 6.43 5.07 3.50
CA SER A 55 6.11 6.31 4.20
C SER A 55 5.17 6.09 5.39
N TYR A 56 4.23 5.15 5.28
CA TYR A 56 3.40 4.75 6.42
C TYR A 56 4.24 4.22 7.59
N PHE A 57 5.20 3.33 7.32
CA PHE A 57 6.04 2.72 8.36
C PHE A 57 7.19 3.61 8.85
N LYS A 58 7.37 4.83 8.33
CA LYS A 58 8.26 5.82 8.96
C LYS A 58 7.73 6.30 10.32
N THR A 59 6.42 6.30 10.50
CA THR A 59 5.76 6.79 11.72
C THR A 59 5.00 5.70 12.48
N HIS A 60 4.92 4.49 11.93
CA HIS A 60 4.23 3.35 12.53
C HIS A 60 5.21 2.21 12.78
N PRO A 61 5.08 1.45 13.88
CA PRO A 61 5.91 0.28 14.10
C PRO A 61 5.61 -0.77 13.03
N MET A 62 6.67 -1.22 12.34
CA MET A 62 6.58 -2.35 11.42
C MET A 62 6.27 -3.62 12.22
N PRO A 63 5.29 -4.45 11.80
CA PRO A 63 5.09 -5.75 12.39
C PRO A 63 6.33 -6.63 12.30
N ASP A 64 6.66 -7.32 13.39
CA ASP A 64 7.65 -8.38 13.38
C ASP A 64 7.08 -9.62 12.71
N LEU A 65 7.35 -9.76 11.42
CA LEU A 65 6.89 -10.87 10.58
C LEU A 65 7.93 -11.98 10.45
N GLU A 66 9.21 -11.70 10.75
CA GLU A 66 10.31 -12.65 10.60
C GLU A 66 10.23 -13.75 11.65
N VAL A 67 9.90 -13.39 12.90
CA VAL A 67 9.64 -14.37 13.96
C VAL A 67 8.46 -15.28 13.58
N GLU A 68 7.43 -14.74 12.93
CA GLU A 68 6.30 -15.54 12.46
C GLU A 68 6.72 -16.49 11.33
N GLU A 69 7.54 -16.04 10.36
CA GLU A 69 7.97 -16.84 9.21
C GLU A 69 9.01 -17.92 9.56
N GLU A 70 9.90 -17.64 10.52
CA GLU A 70 10.90 -18.59 11.02
C GLU A 70 10.29 -19.65 11.96
N LEU A 71 9.27 -19.30 12.75
CA LEU A 71 8.42 -20.27 13.47
C LEU A 71 7.52 -21.10 12.53
N MET A 72 7.37 -20.70 11.26
CA MET A 72 6.44 -21.26 10.27
C MET A 72 7.04 -22.32 9.33
N GLY A 73 8.23 -22.86 9.60
CA GLY A 73 8.83 -23.94 8.80
C GLY A 73 8.17 -25.33 8.95
N GLY A 74 7.04 -25.45 9.67
CA GLY A 74 6.35 -26.70 9.99
C GLY A 74 4.93 -26.81 9.39
N ASP A 75 4.37 -28.01 9.44
CA ASP A 75 3.02 -28.39 8.96
C ASP A 75 1.97 -27.28 9.18
N LEU A 76 1.44 -26.75 8.07
CA LEU A 76 0.46 -25.66 8.03
C LEU A 76 -0.77 -25.95 8.91
N LYS A 77 -1.15 -27.23 9.05
CA LYS A 77 -2.31 -27.64 9.85
C LYS A 77 -2.01 -27.55 11.35
N ALA A 78 -0.84 -28.01 11.78
CA ALA A 78 -0.39 -27.89 13.16
C ALA A 78 -0.25 -26.42 13.59
N LYS A 79 0.13 -25.54 12.63
CA LYS A 79 0.17 -24.09 12.83
C LYS A 79 -1.22 -23.50 13.07
N GLU A 80 -2.17 -23.84 12.21
CA GLU A 80 -3.54 -23.33 12.31
C GLU A 80 -4.21 -23.79 13.60
N ASP A 81 -3.97 -25.04 14.01
CA ASP A 81 -4.46 -25.58 15.28
C ASP A 81 -3.80 -24.90 16.50
N TYR A 82 -2.47 -24.71 16.50
CA TYR A 82 -1.75 -24.03 17.59
C TYR A 82 -2.18 -22.55 17.74
N GLU A 83 -2.27 -21.81 16.63
CA GLU A 83 -2.77 -20.43 16.67
C GLU A 83 -4.20 -20.37 17.20
N LYS A 84 -5.06 -21.30 16.80
CA LYS A 84 -6.47 -21.33 17.18
C LYS A 84 -6.66 -21.69 18.65
N GLU A 85 -5.81 -22.54 19.20
CA GLU A 85 -5.81 -22.95 20.61
C GLU A 85 -5.24 -21.83 21.50
N MET A 86 -4.08 -21.26 21.15
CA MET A 86 -3.51 -20.10 21.82
C MET A 86 -4.44 -18.87 21.80
N LYS A 87 -5.13 -18.62 20.67
CA LYS A 87 -6.10 -17.53 20.55
C LYS A 87 -7.39 -17.81 21.33
N ARG A 88 -7.79 -19.06 21.56
CA ARG A 88 -8.96 -19.38 22.38
C ARG A 88 -8.71 -19.09 23.86
N ASP A 89 -7.56 -19.52 24.37
CA ASP A 89 -7.23 -19.36 25.79
C ASP A 89 -6.95 -17.89 26.14
N ASN A 90 -6.19 -17.18 25.31
CA ASN A 90 -5.91 -15.75 25.53
C ASN A 90 -7.17 -14.87 25.40
N LYS A 91 -8.10 -15.18 24.49
CA LYS A 91 -9.25 -14.29 24.22
C LYS A 91 -10.29 -14.31 25.35
N SER A 92 -10.25 -15.32 26.23
CA SER A 92 -11.18 -15.46 27.36
C SER A 92 -10.81 -14.60 28.58
N THR A 93 -9.55 -14.19 28.71
CA THR A 93 -9.01 -13.41 29.85
C THR A 93 -8.74 -11.94 29.53
N LEU A 94 -8.85 -11.54 28.25
CA LEU A 94 -8.58 -10.18 27.78
C LEU A 94 -9.78 -9.25 27.93
N THR A 95 -9.50 -7.99 28.23
CA THR A 95 -10.49 -6.91 28.18
C THR A 95 -10.95 -6.65 26.74
N GLU A 96 -12.07 -5.95 26.59
CA GLU A 96 -12.59 -5.51 25.27
C GLU A 96 -11.54 -4.76 24.46
N GLN A 97 -10.81 -3.84 25.11
CA GLN A 97 -9.82 -3.00 24.46
C GLN A 97 -8.60 -3.80 24.00
N GLU A 98 -8.12 -4.75 24.79
CA GLU A 98 -6.99 -5.61 24.40
C GLU A 98 -7.37 -6.57 23.27
N ARG A 99 -8.61 -7.06 23.26
CA ARG A 99 -9.11 -7.88 22.16
C ARG A 99 -9.24 -7.06 20.87
N LYS A 100 -9.69 -5.81 20.95
CA LYS A 100 -9.75 -4.90 19.79
C LYS A 100 -8.35 -4.64 19.24
N SER A 101 -7.38 -4.32 20.09
CA SER A 101 -6.00 -4.05 19.67
C SER A 101 -5.32 -5.30 19.08
N MET A 102 -5.61 -6.49 19.62
CA MET A 102 -5.15 -7.75 19.04
C MET A 102 -5.68 -7.94 17.62
N VAL A 103 -6.99 -7.74 17.40
CA VAL A 103 -7.61 -7.88 16.08
C VAL A 103 -7.03 -6.85 15.10
N GLU A 104 -6.86 -5.59 15.52
CA GLU A 104 -6.25 -4.54 14.68
C GLU A 104 -4.81 -4.90 14.29
N ARG A 105 -4.01 -5.44 15.21
CA ARG A 105 -2.66 -5.92 14.94
C ARG A 105 -2.64 -7.10 13.98
N GLU A 106 -3.50 -8.09 14.17
CA GLU A 106 -3.61 -9.24 13.25
C GLU A 106 -4.02 -8.79 11.84
N GLN A 107 -4.96 -7.86 11.74
CA GLN A 107 -5.36 -7.26 10.46
C GLN A 107 -4.18 -6.55 9.80
N MET A 108 -3.42 -5.74 10.54
CA MET A 108 -2.23 -5.07 10.02
C MET A 108 -1.17 -6.07 9.54
N ASN A 109 -0.89 -7.11 10.33
CA ASN A 109 0.06 -8.17 9.94
C ASN A 109 -0.36 -8.83 8.63
N TYR A 110 -1.65 -9.17 8.50
CA TYR A 110 -2.20 -9.73 7.27
C TYR A 110 -2.01 -8.78 6.07
N GLN A 111 -2.32 -7.49 6.22
CA GLN A 111 -2.15 -6.53 5.13
C GLN A 111 -0.69 -6.37 4.72
N VAL A 112 0.25 -6.34 5.67
CA VAL A 112 1.69 -6.27 5.35
C VAL A 112 2.15 -7.51 4.59
N LYS A 113 1.73 -8.71 5.00
CA LYS A 113 2.02 -9.95 4.25
C LYS A 113 1.43 -9.91 2.84
N ARG A 114 0.17 -9.49 2.72
CA ARG A 114 -0.51 -9.34 1.42
C ARG A 114 0.25 -8.37 0.51
N PHE A 115 0.70 -7.24 1.04
CA PHE A 115 1.48 -6.25 0.28
C PHE A 115 2.84 -6.78 -0.15
N ARG A 116 3.56 -7.49 0.74
CA ARG A 116 4.82 -8.16 0.37
C ARG A 116 4.62 -9.18 -0.75
N ASN A 117 3.55 -9.96 -0.68
CA ASN A 117 3.22 -10.92 -1.73
C ASN A 117 2.87 -10.21 -3.04
N TRP A 118 2.01 -9.19 -2.99
CA TRP A 118 1.66 -8.36 -4.14
C TRP A 118 2.90 -7.74 -4.80
N MET A 119 3.86 -7.26 -4.01
CA MET A 119 5.13 -6.73 -4.53
C MET A 119 5.91 -7.80 -5.29
N LYS A 120 5.98 -9.02 -4.75
CA LYS A 120 6.69 -10.15 -5.37
C LYS A 120 6.02 -10.60 -6.67
N GLU A 121 4.70 -10.67 -6.69
CA GLU A 121 3.90 -11.09 -7.85
C GLU A 121 3.88 -10.03 -8.96
N SER A 122 3.82 -8.75 -8.59
CA SER A 122 3.78 -7.65 -9.57
C SER A 122 5.14 -7.35 -10.19
N LYS A 123 6.23 -7.46 -9.42
CA LYS A 123 7.59 -7.06 -9.81
C LYS A 123 8.05 -7.55 -11.20
N PRO A 124 7.78 -8.80 -11.63
CA PRO A 124 8.15 -9.27 -12.97
C PRO A 124 7.48 -8.51 -14.13
N PHE A 125 6.38 -7.82 -13.86
CA PHE A 125 5.55 -7.13 -14.87
C PHE A 125 5.67 -5.60 -14.80
N VAL A 126 6.48 -5.08 -13.87
CA VAL A 126 6.70 -3.64 -13.69
C VAL A 126 7.55 -3.09 -14.83
N GLN A 127 7.07 -2.02 -15.45
CA GLN A 127 7.78 -1.24 -16.47
C GLN A 127 8.70 -0.19 -15.82
N ALA A 128 9.53 0.46 -16.64
CA ALA A 128 10.51 1.44 -16.15
C ALA A 128 9.88 2.67 -15.46
N ASP A 129 8.63 3.00 -15.81
CA ASP A 129 7.84 4.10 -15.24
C ASP A 129 6.99 3.67 -14.03
N GLY A 130 7.01 2.39 -13.67
CA GLY A 130 6.24 1.82 -12.55
C GLY A 130 4.87 1.29 -12.94
N HIS A 131 4.47 1.38 -14.22
CA HIS A 131 3.26 0.72 -14.72
C HIS A 131 3.38 -0.80 -14.58
N ILE A 132 2.32 -1.46 -14.13
CA ILE A 132 2.27 -2.92 -14.02
C ILE A 132 1.49 -3.44 -15.23
N LEU A 133 2.14 -4.23 -16.09
CA LEU A 133 1.45 -4.80 -17.25
C LEU A 133 0.27 -5.66 -16.81
N THR A 134 -0.93 -5.32 -17.29
CA THR A 134 -2.16 -6.09 -17.12
C THR A 134 -2.09 -7.41 -17.90
N GLY A 135 -3.01 -8.35 -17.61
CA GLY A 135 -3.10 -9.59 -18.37
C GLY A 135 -3.33 -9.38 -19.87
N SER A 136 -4.12 -8.34 -20.22
CA SER A 136 -4.42 -7.99 -21.60
C SER A 136 -3.19 -7.45 -22.35
N GLU A 137 -2.43 -6.56 -21.72
CA GLU A 137 -1.20 -6.01 -22.30
C GLU A 137 -0.14 -7.08 -22.50
N ARG A 138 0.00 -8.00 -21.54
CA ARG A 138 0.91 -9.15 -21.67
C ARG A 138 0.54 -10.04 -22.86
N ALA A 139 -0.76 -10.31 -23.03
CA ALA A 139 -1.24 -11.09 -24.17
C ALA A 139 -0.97 -10.38 -25.51
N ALA A 140 -1.19 -9.06 -25.56
CA ALA A 140 -0.91 -8.25 -26.76
C ALA A 140 0.58 -8.24 -27.12
N ILE A 141 1.47 -8.07 -26.14
CA ILE A 141 2.92 -8.14 -26.34
C ILE A 141 3.31 -9.51 -26.91
N TRP A 142 2.77 -10.58 -26.34
CA TRP A 142 3.05 -11.94 -26.83
C TRP A 142 2.57 -12.16 -28.27
N GLN A 143 1.35 -11.73 -28.61
CA GLN A 143 0.82 -11.84 -29.97
C GLN A 143 1.70 -11.10 -30.98
N LYS A 144 2.10 -9.87 -30.65
CA LYS A 144 2.99 -9.07 -31.49
C LYS A 144 4.34 -9.78 -31.72
N GLN A 145 4.91 -10.36 -30.68
CA GLN A 145 6.15 -11.15 -30.82
C GLN A 145 5.97 -12.36 -31.76
N GLN A 146 4.82 -13.05 -31.70
CA GLN A 146 4.56 -14.18 -32.61
C GLN A 146 4.43 -13.73 -34.07
N GLU A 147 3.78 -12.59 -34.33
CA GLU A 147 3.66 -12.01 -35.67
C GLU A 147 5.01 -11.60 -36.25
N GLU A 148 5.86 -10.96 -35.44
CA GLU A 148 7.22 -10.56 -35.84
C GLU A 148 8.10 -11.77 -36.17
N ILE A 149 8.04 -12.84 -35.36
CA ILE A 149 8.75 -14.10 -35.63
C ILE A 149 8.27 -14.70 -36.95
N LYS A 150 6.95 -14.73 -37.16
CA LYS A 150 6.34 -15.26 -38.37
C LYS A 150 6.83 -14.49 -39.59
N ASN A 151 6.71 -13.16 -39.60
CA ASN A 151 7.11 -12.31 -40.72
C ASN A 151 8.61 -12.42 -41.03
N ASN A 152 9.47 -12.37 -40.01
CA ASN A 152 10.92 -12.56 -40.20
C ASN A 152 11.30 -13.97 -40.72
N SER A 153 10.48 -14.99 -40.47
CA SER A 153 10.70 -16.34 -41.01
C SER A 153 10.32 -16.45 -42.49
N PHE A 154 9.41 -15.60 -42.98
CA PHE A 154 9.01 -15.54 -44.38
C PHE A 154 10.00 -14.75 -45.24
N ASP A 155 10.61 -13.68 -44.71
CA ASP A 155 11.59 -12.87 -45.42
C ASP A 155 12.96 -13.54 -45.61
N LYS A 156 13.21 -14.69 -44.95
CA LYS A 156 14.46 -15.46 -45.04
C LYS A 156 14.41 -16.63 -46.04
N LYS A 157 13.36 -16.74 -46.87
CA LYS A 157 13.25 -17.74 -47.95
C LYS A 157 13.32 -17.09 -49.31
#